data_AF-A0A392P4T7-F1
#
_entry.id   AF-A0A392P4T7-F1
#
_cell.length_a   1.000
_cell.length_b   1.000
_cell.length_c   1.000
_cell.angle_alpha   90.00
_cell.angle_beta   90.00
_cell.angle_gamma   90.00
#
_symmetry.space_group_name_H-M   'P 1'
#
loop_
_entity.id
_entity.type
_entity.pdbx_description
1 polymer ?
#
loop_
_entity_poly.entity_id
_entity_poly.type
_entity_poly.pdbx_seq_one_letter_code
_entity_poly.pdbx_strand_id
1 'polypeptide(L)'
;MARGLKVLSALDSAKTQYYHFKAIMIAGMGLFSDSYDLFSITLITKMLGRIYYSDSDEIHKVNPIVVSALVSVALLGTAIGQLVFGRLGDLKGRRHVYGIALLLMITSSLASGFSICTTKRACVFLSLAFFRFFLGLGIGGDYPLSSTIMSEFANKRTRGSFIAAVFSMQGFGILASATVTMVICSIFRRASKPASAYDVPPEADVAWRLILMIGSVPAALTYYWRMMMPETAR
;
A
#
# COMPACT_ATOMS: atom_id res chain seq x y z
N MET A 1 -22.29 30.90 -11.17
CA MET A 1 -21.27 31.37 -10.20
C MET A 1 -21.78 31.47 -8.76
N ALA A 2 -22.91 32.13 -8.47
CA ALA A 2 -23.36 32.39 -7.09
C ALA A 2 -23.66 31.14 -6.21
N ARG A 3 -24.07 30.02 -6.83
CA ARG A 3 -24.37 28.76 -6.12
C ARG A 3 -23.10 28.05 -5.62
N GLY A 4 -22.01 28.10 -6.38
CA GLY A 4 -20.72 27.51 -6.00
C GLY A 4 -20.05 28.26 -4.85
N LEU A 5 -20.17 29.60 -4.81
CA LEU A 5 -19.68 30.43 -3.71
C LEU A 5 -20.43 30.17 -2.40
N LYS A 6 -21.75 29.92 -2.44
CA LYS A 6 -22.54 29.53 -1.26
C LYS A 6 -22.15 28.15 -0.72
N VAL A 7 -21.87 27.18 -1.60
CA VAL A 7 -21.41 25.84 -1.20
C VAL A 7 -20.02 25.92 -0.54
N LEU A 8 -19.13 26.73 -1.10
CA LEU A 8 -17.80 27.00 -0.54
C LEU A 8 -17.85 27.67 0.84
N SER A 9 -18.71 28.67 1.01
CA SER A 9 -18.96 29.34 2.29
C SER A 9 -19.62 28.41 3.34
N ALA A 10 -20.48 27.48 2.90
CA ALA A 10 -21.08 26.47 3.77
C ALA A 10 -20.06 25.40 4.22
N LEU A 11 -19.13 24.98 3.35
CA LEU A 11 -18.02 24.11 3.72
C LEU A 11 -17.03 24.80 4.68
N ASP A 12 -16.70 26.08 4.45
CA ASP A 12 -15.80 26.85 5.31
C ASP A 12 -16.43 27.20 6.69
N SER A 13 -17.75 27.11 6.84
CA SER A 13 -18.45 27.38 8.12
C SER A 13 -18.97 26.13 8.84
N ALA A 14 -18.87 24.96 8.21
CA ALA A 14 -19.29 23.70 8.83
C ALA A 14 -18.38 23.37 10.03
N LYS A 15 -18.99 23.13 11.20
CA LYS A 15 -18.30 22.58 12.37
C LYS A 15 -17.73 21.20 12.02
N THR A 16 -16.62 20.82 12.65
CA THR A 16 -16.00 19.50 12.51
C THR A 16 -16.97 18.40 12.94
N GLN A 17 -17.81 17.95 12.01
CA GLN A 17 -18.81 16.93 12.21
C GLN A 17 -18.22 15.55 11.86
N TYR A 18 -18.90 14.48 12.29
CA TYR A 18 -18.56 13.08 12.00
C TYR A 18 -18.23 12.80 10.52
N TYR A 19 -18.81 13.59 9.61
CA TYR A 19 -18.53 13.53 8.17
C TYR A 19 -17.06 13.84 7.81
N HIS A 20 -16.45 14.85 8.43
CA HIS A 20 -15.04 15.18 8.19
C HIS A 20 -14.09 14.11 8.74
N PHE A 21 -14.44 13.50 9.87
CA PHE A 21 -13.69 12.37 10.42
C PHE A 21 -13.81 11.12 9.53
N LYS A 22 -15.01 10.83 9.01
CA LYS A 22 -15.22 9.76 8.03
C LYS A 22 -14.42 9.99 6.74
N ALA A 23 -14.34 11.24 6.26
CA ALA A 23 -13.51 11.60 5.12
C ALA A 23 -12.01 11.44 5.38
N ILE A 24 -11.52 11.85 6.56
CA ILE A 24 -10.14 11.58 7.01
C ILE A 24 -9.86 10.09 7.00
N MET A 25 -10.73 9.28 7.60
CA MET A 25 -10.52 7.83 7.70
C MET A 25 -10.45 7.18 6.33
N ILE A 26 -11.30 7.59 5.38
CA ILE A 26 -11.33 7.01 4.04
C ILE A 26 -10.14 7.47 3.19
N ALA A 27 -9.77 8.76 3.25
CA ALA A 27 -8.57 9.26 2.59
C ALA A 27 -7.27 8.70 3.21
N GLY A 28 -7.27 8.53 4.53
CA GLY A 28 -6.19 7.96 5.32
C GLY A 28 -5.98 6.47 5.07
N MET A 29 -7.04 5.72 4.75
CA MET A 29 -6.96 4.30 4.45
C MET A 29 -6.14 4.00 3.18
N GLY A 30 -6.14 4.91 2.19
CA GLY A 30 -5.27 4.83 1.02
C GLY A 30 -3.79 4.87 1.42
N LEU A 31 -3.38 5.94 2.11
CA LEU A 31 -2.00 6.08 2.62
C LEU A 31 -1.59 4.99 3.61
N PHE A 32 -2.54 4.47 4.38
CA PHE A 32 -2.34 3.30 5.23
C PHE A 32 -1.97 2.08 4.39
N SER A 33 -2.72 1.80 3.33
CA SER A 33 -2.46 0.68 2.42
C SER A 33 -1.12 0.84 1.71
N ASP A 34 -0.83 2.04 1.21
CA ASP A 34 0.44 2.36 0.54
C ASP A 34 1.64 2.05 1.45
N SER A 35 1.56 2.50 2.70
CA SER A 35 2.64 2.31 3.68
C SER A 35 2.77 0.85 4.11
N TYR A 36 1.65 0.13 4.22
CA TYR A 36 1.66 -1.30 4.49
C TYR A 36 2.43 -2.06 3.39
N ASP A 37 2.10 -1.80 2.12
CA ASP A 37 2.67 -2.52 0.98
C ASP A 37 4.15 -2.18 0.73
N LEU A 38 4.53 -0.90 0.89
CA LEU A 38 5.93 -0.45 0.78
C LEU A 38 6.80 -0.97 1.93
N PHE A 39 6.27 -1.10 3.15
CA PHE A 39 7.05 -1.57 4.29
C PHE A 39 7.14 -3.10 4.35
N SER A 40 6.07 -3.80 3.96
CA SER A 40 5.99 -5.27 4.04
C SER A 40 7.14 -5.97 3.32
N ILE A 41 7.64 -5.42 2.20
CA ILE A 41 8.73 -6.01 1.42
C ILE A 41 10.02 -6.14 2.20
N THR A 42 10.32 -5.18 3.08
CA THR A 42 11.56 -5.20 3.87
C THR A 42 11.52 -6.34 4.89
N LEU A 43 10.33 -6.63 5.44
CA LEU A 43 10.11 -7.74 6.36
C LEU A 43 10.10 -9.08 5.61
N ILE A 44 9.41 -9.15 4.49
CA ILE A 44 9.33 -10.36 3.65
C ILE A 44 10.70 -10.74 3.10
N THR A 45 11.51 -9.77 2.67
CA THR A 45 12.84 -10.07 2.11
C THR A 45 13.78 -10.69 3.16
N LYS A 46 13.67 -10.29 4.44
CA LYS A 46 14.37 -10.97 5.53
C LYS A 46 13.93 -12.44 5.67
N MET A 47 12.65 -12.71 5.45
CA MET A 47 12.09 -14.07 5.47
C MET A 47 12.55 -14.89 4.26
N LEU A 48 12.50 -14.32 3.06
CA LEU A 48 12.98 -14.93 1.82
C LEU A 48 14.48 -15.26 1.89
N GLY A 49 15.27 -14.45 2.60
CA GLY A 49 16.69 -14.75 2.87
C GLY A 49 16.90 -16.02 3.66
N ARG A 50 15.99 -16.34 4.59
CA ARG A 50 16.05 -17.61 5.33
C ARG A 50 15.53 -18.78 4.50
N ILE A 51 14.57 -18.58 3.61
CA ILE A 51 13.99 -19.68 2.81
C ILE A 51 14.91 -20.07 1.65
N TYR A 52 15.44 -19.08 0.91
CA TYR A 52 16.09 -19.30 -0.38
C TYR A 52 17.63 -19.19 -0.34
N TYR A 53 18.22 -18.69 0.76
CA TYR A 53 19.68 -18.57 0.94
C TYR A 53 20.22 -19.45 2.09
N SER A 54 19.50 -20.50 2.50
CA SER A 54 19.97 -21.42 3.56
C SER A 54 21.15 -22.32 3.18
N ASP A 55 21.50 -22.44 1.89
CA ASP A 55 22.57 -23.32 1.39
C ASP A 55 24.00 -22.72 1.42
N SER A 56 24.14 -21.41 1.70
CA SER A 56 25.46 -20.77 1.75
C SER A 56 25.93 -20.65 3.20
N ASP A 57 27.05 -21.31 3.50
CA ASP A 57 27.76 -21.33 4.81
C ASP A 57 28.01 -19.95 5.43
N GLU A 58 27.86 -18.87 4.65
CA GLU A 58 27.90 -17.50 5.15
C GLU A 58 26.53 -16.83 5.04
N ILE A 59 25.85 -16.80 6.20
CA ILE A 59 24.86 -15.79 6.61
C ILE A 59 23.53 -15.86 5.82
N HIS A 60 22.49 -16.36 6.50
CA HIS A 60 21.05 -16.38 6.20
C HIS A 60 20.40 -15.03 5.78
N LYS A 61 20.99 -14.30 4.84
CA LYS A 61 20.58 -12.97 4.40
C LYS A 61 20.59 -12.92 2.88
N VAL A 62 19.52 -12.38 2.30
CA VAL A 62 19.51 -12.02 0.88
C VAL A 62 20.63 -11.01 0.61
N ASN A 63 21.28 -11.11 -0.55
CA ASN A 63 22.24 -10.10 -1.00
C ASN A 63 21.59 -8.70 -0.91
N PRO A 64 22.20 -7.74 -0.20
CA PRO A 64 21.63 -6.40 0.00
C PRO A 64 21.31 -5.70 -1.33
N ILE A 65 22.01 -6.01 -2.41
CA ILE A 65 21.73 -5.49 -3.75
C ILE A 65 20.33 -5.87 -4.22
N VAL A 66 19.89 -7.12 -3.99
CA VAL A 66 18.56 -7.60 -4.40
C VAL A 66 17.47 -6.95 -3.56
N VAL A 67 17.70 -6.79 -2.25
CA VAL A 67 16.76 -6.11 -1.36
C VAL A 67 16.56 -4.65 -1.80
N SER A 68 17.67 -3.95 -2.02
CA SER A 68 17.67 -2.56 -2.48
C SER A 68 17.06 -2.42 -3.87
N ALA A 69 17.24 -3.40 -4.76
CA ALA A 69 16.62 -3.41 -6.08
C ALA A 69 15.09 -3.54 -5.99
N LEU A 70 14.56 -4.43 -5.15
CA LEU A 70 13.11 -4.59 -4.96
C LEU A 70 12.45 -3.31 -4.42
N VAL A 71 13.08 -2.66 -3.45
CA VAL A 71 12.60 -1.39 -2.90
C VAL A 71 12.71 -0.28 -3.94
N SER A 72 13.86 -0.17 -4.62
CA SER A 72 14.09 0.85 -5.65
C SER A 72 13.12 0.74 -6.82
N VAL A 73 12.78 -0.47 -7.27
CA VAL A 73 11.82 -0.69 -8.36
C VAL A 73 10.42 -0.25 -7.97
N ALA A 74 9.99 -0.51 -6.73
CA ALA A 74 8.70 -0.03 -6.23
C ALA A 74 8.67 1.52 -6.14
N LEU A 75 9.75 2.14 -5.66
CA LEU A 75 9.87 3.59 -5.60
C LEU A 75 9.93 4.24 -6.99
N LEU A 76 10.63 3.62 -7.94
CA LEU A 76 10.68 4.06 -9.34
C LEU A 76 9.29 3.97 -9.97
N GLY A 77 8.57 2.87 -9.75
CA GLY A 77 7.17 2.74 -10.14
C GLY A 77 6.30 3.82 -9.52
N THR A 78 6.50 4.16 -8.25
CA THR A 78 5.77 5.23 -7.56
C THR A 78 6.02 6.60 -8.20
N ALA A 79 7.28 6.93 -8.51
CA ALA A 79 7.62 8.19 -9.16
C ALA A 79 7.01 8.31 -10.57
N ILE A 80 7.08 7.24 -11.37
CA ILE A 80 6.46 7.20 -12.70
C ILE A 80 4.92 7.29 -12.57
N GLY A 81 4.36 6.57 -11.60
CA GLY A 81 2.92 6.58 -11.31
C GLY A 81 2.41 7.98 -10.99
N GLN A 82 3.12 8.73 -10.15
CA GLN A 82 2.75 10.11 -9.81
C GLN A 82 2.66 11.02 -11.05
N LEU A 83 3.62 10.91 -11.96
CA LEU A 83 3.63 11.71 -13.20
C LEU A 83 2.51 11.29 -14.16
N VAL A 84 2.34 9.99 -14.37
CA VAL A 84 1.37 9.43 -15.33
C VAL A 84 -0.05 9.60 -14.83
N PHE A 85 -0.35 9.18 -13.60
CA PHE A 85 -1.69 9.29 -13.02
C PHE A 85 -2.05 10.74 -12.66
N GLY A 86 -1.07 11.59 -12.33
CA GLY A 86 -1.29 13.04 -12.20
C GLY A 86 -1.84 13.63 -13.50
N ARG A 87 -1.13 13.44 -14.61
CA ARG A 87 -1.56 13.92 -15.93
C ARG A 87 -2.87 13.27 -16.41
N LEU A 88 -3.04 11.97 -16.19
CA LEU A 88 -4.28 11.27 -16.54
C LEU A 88 -5.46 11.77 -15.72
N GLY A 89 -5.25 12.07 -14.44
CA GLY A 89 -6.28 12.61 -13.53
C GLY A 89 -6.85 13.93 -14.03
N ASP A 90 -6.00 14.79 -14.59
CA ASP A 90 -6.40 16.08 -15.17
C ASP A 90 -7.13 15.92 -16.51
N LEU A 91 -6.82 14.89 -17.30
CA LEU A 91 -7.42 14.67 -18.63
C LEU A 91 -8.73 13.86 -18.62
N LYS A 92 -8.80 12.79 -17.82
CA LYS A 92 -9.88 11.80 -17.84
C LYS A 92 -10.81 11.87 -16.62
N GLY A 93 -10.55 12.79 -15.69
CA GLY A 93 -11.32 12.96 -14.47
C GLY A 93 -10.75 12.15 -13.30
N ARG A 94 -10.63 12.84 -12.16
CA ARG A 94 -9.94 12.34 -10.96
C ARG A 94 -10.54 11.06 -10.37
N ARG A 95 -11.88 10.93 -10.37
CA ARG A 95 -12.56 9.76 -9.80
C ARG A 95 -12.26 8.47 -10.55
N HIS A 96 -12.27 8.53 -11.89
CA HIS A 96 -12.05 7.34 -12.71
C HIS A 96 -10.60 6.86 -12.62
N VAL A 97 -9.66 7.80 -12.72
CA VAL A 97 -8.22 7.52 -12.64
C VAL A 97 -7.83 6.99 -11.27
N TYR A 98 -8.46 7.50 -10.21
CA TYR A 98 -8.30 6.98 -8.86
C TYR A 98 -8.74 5.51 -8.73
N GLY A 99 -9.92 5.17 -9.26
CA GLY A 99 -10.40 3.79 -9.25
C GLY A 99 -9.45 2.83 -9.97
N ILE A 100 -8.85 3.27 -11.09
CA ILE A 100 -7.83 2.49 -11.81
C ILE A 100 -6.57 2.30 -10.96
N ALA A 101 -6.08 3.35 -10.30
CA ALA A 101 -4.89 3.26 -9.46
C ALA A 101 -5.07 2.24 -8.31
N LEU A 102 -6.22 2.27 -7.63
CA LEU A 102 -6.54 1.29 -6.59
C LEU A 102 -6.71 -0.13 -7.12
N LEU A 103 -7.37 -0.32 -8.27
CA LEU A 103 -7.47 -1.63 -8.89
C LEU A 103 -6.08 -2.18 -9.26
N LEU A 104 -5.18 -1.30 -9.72
CA LEU A 104 -3.80 -1.68 -10.00
C LEU A 104 -3.07 -2.12 -8.72
N MET A 105 -3.27 -1.44 -7.59
CA MET A 105 -2.71 -1.86 -6.31
C MET A 105 -3.26 -3.23 -5.86
N ILE A 106 -4.58 -3.42 -5.87
CA ILE A 106 -5.23 -4.66 -5.45
C ILE A 106 -4.75 -5.83 -6.31
N THR A 107 -4.81 -5.68 -7.64
CA THR A 107 -4.40 -6.73 -8.57
C THR A 107 -2.91 -7.03 -8.48
N SER A 108 -2.05 -6.03 -8.32
CA SER A 108 -0.60 -6.23 -8.17
C SER A 108 -0.24 -6.87 -6.83
N SER A 109 -0.95 -6.53 -5.75
CA SER A 109 -0.77 -7.12 -4.43
C SER A 109 -1.18 -8.60 -4.41
N LEU A 110 -2.35 -8.92 -5.00
CA LEU A 110 -2.79 -10.31 -5.19
C LEU A 110 -1.86 -11.09 -6.12
N ALA A 111 -1.46 -10.51 -7.25
CA ALA A 111 -0.55 -11.13 -8.20
C ALA A 111 0.84 -11.39 -7.61
N SER A 112 1.30 -10.53 -6.69
CA SER A 112 2.53 -10.76 -5.94
C SER A 112 2.44 -12.01 -5.04
N GLY A 113 1.25 -12.32 -4.50
CA GLY A 113 0.98 -13.56 -3.77
C GLY A 113 0.89 -14.80 -4.68
N PHE A 114 0.33 -14.63 -5.88
CA PHE A 114 0.24 -15.68 -6.91
C PHE A 114 1.52 -15.85 -7.75
N SER A 115 2.63 -15.21 -7.38
CA SER A 115 3.90 -15.28 -8.13
C SER A 115 4.27 -16.73 -8.53
N ILE A 116 4.42 -16.93 -9.84
CA ILE A 116 4.17 -18.17 -10.58
C ILE A 116 5.32 -19.20 -10.51
N CYS A 117 6.47 -18.81 -9.98
CA CYS A 117 7.66 -19.66 -9.99
C CYS A 117 8.01 -20.18 -8.60
N THR A 118 7.84 -21.48 -8.34
CA THR A 118 8.36 -22.15 -7.13
C THR A 118 9.73 -22.79 -7.34
N THR A 119 10.17 -22.97 -8.59
CA THR A 119 11.31 -23.84 -8.93
C THR A 119 12.67 -23.13 -8.99
N LYS A 120 12.73 -21.81 -9.25
CA LYS A 120 14.00 -21.07 -9.40
C LYS A 120 13.97 -19.74 -8.65
N ARG A 121 14.93 -19.54 -7.74
CA ARG A 121 15.11 -18.30 -6.94
C ARG A 121 15.05 -17.04 -7.80
N ALA A 122 15.75 -17.04 -8.93
CA ALA A 122 15.78 -15.91 -9.85
C ALA A 122 14.40 -15.55 -10.41
N CYS A 123 13.54 -16.54 -10.68
CA CYS A 123 12.20 -16.28 -11.21
C CYS A 123 11.25 -15.70 -10.14
N VAL A 124 11.38 -16.12 -8.87
CA VAL A 124 10.63 -15.53 -7.74
C VAL A 124 10.97 -14.05 -7.61
N PHE A 125 12.27 -13.71 -7.51
CA PHE A 125 12.69 -12.32 -7.32
C PHE A 125 12.35 -11.43 -8.51
N LEU A 126 12.48 -11.94 -9.75
CA LEU A 126 12.17 -11.16 -10.96
C LEU A 126 10.66 -10.90 -11.08
N SER A 127 9.81 -11.91 -10.87
CA SER A 127 8.36 -11.73 -10.90
C SER A 127 7.88 -10.84 -9.75
N LEU A 128 8.47 -10.97 -8.56
CA LEU A 128 8.17 -10.08 -7.44
C LEU A 128 8.56 -8.63 -7.73
N ALA A 129 9.72 -8.39 -8.36
CA ALA A 129 10.14 -7.06 -8.80
C ALA A 129 9.16 -6.48 -9.83
N PHE A 130 8.72 -7.29 -10.79
CA PHE A 130 7.73 -6.90 -11.79
C PHE A 130 6.40 -6.48 -11.14
N PHE A 131 5.80 -7.32 -10.29
CA PHE A 131 4.55 -6.95 -9.61
C PHE A 131 4.73 -5.75 -8.67
N ARG A 132 5.90 -5.60 -8.04
CA ARG A 132 6.25 -4.43 -7.22
C ARG A 132 6.33 -3.14 -8.01
N PHE A 133 6.79 -3.19 -9.25
CA PHE A 133 6.77 -2.04 -10.14
C PHE A 133 5.33 -1.57 -10.40
N PHE A 134 4.42 -2.48 -10.75
CA PHE A 134 3.01 -2.16 -10.99
C PHE A 134 2.27 -1.72 -9.73
N LEU A 135 2.55 -2.36 -8.59
CA LEU A 135 2.05 -1.92 -7.30
C LEU A 135 2.53 -0.50 -6.98
N GLY A 136 3.81 -0.21 -7.22
CA GLY A 136 4.39 1.14 -7.11
C GLY A 136 3.68 2.14 -8.01
N LEU A 137 3.40 1.80 -9.27
CA LEU A 137 2.62 2.65 -10.18
C LEU A 137 1.25 3.00 -9.60
N GLY A 138 0.55 2.02 -9.01
CA GLY A 138 -0.75 2.22 -8.35
C GLY A 138 -0.67 3.16 -7.15
N ILE A 139 0.30 2.94 -6.25
CA ILE A 139 0.58 3.82 -5.11
C ILE A 139 0.88 5.25 -5.58
N GLY A 140 1.68 5.38 -6.62
CA GLY A 140 2.02 6.68 -7.21
C GLY A 140 0.78 7.46 -7.69
N GLY A 141 -0.27 6.78 -8.11
CA GLY A 141 -1.56 7.40 -8.43
C GLY A 141 -2.37 7.80 -7.19
N ASP A 142 -2.37 7.00 -6.13
CA ASP A 142 -3.15 7.30 -4.92
C ASP A 142 -2.67 8.58 -4.22
N TYR A 143 -1.37 8.77 -4.06
CA TYR A 143 -0.76 9.93 -3.37
C TYR A 143 -1.25 11.33 -3.83
N PRO A 144 -1.14 11.71 -5.12
CA PRO A 144 -1.59 13.02 -5.59
C PRO A 144 -3.12 13.17 -5.51
N LEU A 145 -3.85 12.08 -5.73
CA LEU A 145 -5.32 12.10 -5.69
C LEU A 145 -5.84 12.22 -4.25
N SER A 146 -5.22 11.53 -3.28
CA SER A 146 -5.54 11.59 -1.86
C SER A 146 -5.19 12.94 -1.24
N SER A 147 -4.04 13.53 -1.60
CA SER A 147 -3.69 14.90 -1.17
C SER A 147 -4.66 15.96 -1.71
N THR A 148 -5.11 15.80 -2.95
CA THR A 148 -6.05 16.73 -3.60
C THR A 148 -7.43 16.67 -2.97
N ILE A 149 -7.98 15.46 -2.79
CA ILE A 149 -9.29 15.27 -2.14
C ILE A 149 -9.28 15.82 -0.71
N MET A 150 -8.22 15.56 0.06
CA MET A 150 -8.07 16.14 1.39
C MET A 150 -8.11 17.67 1.35
N SER A 151 -7.42 18.28 0.38
CA SER A 151 -7.41 19.74 0.24
C SER A 151 -8.78 20.33 -0.10
N GLU A 152 -9.66 19.57 -0.75
CA GLU A 152 -11.01 19.98 -1.13
C GLU A 152 -12.02 19.87 0.03
N PHE A 153 -11.85 18.88 0.92
CA PHE A 153 -12.70 18.69 2.10
C PHE A 153 -12.27 19.48 3.34
N ALA A 154 -11.10 20.11 3.31
CA ALA A 154 -10.51 20.79 4.46
C ALA A 154 -10.87 22.28 4.53
N ASN A 155 -11.36 22.70 5.70
CA ASN A 155 -11.68 24.08 6.02
C ASN A 155 -10.39 24.94 6.17
N LYS A 156 -10.38 26.20 5.71
CA LYS A 156 -9.18 27.07 5.64
C LYS A 156 -8.33 27.12 6.91
N ARG A 157 -8.96 27.07 8.10
CA ARG A 157 -8.27 27.21 9.40
C ARG A 157 -7.66 25.92 9.94
N THR A 158 -8.24 24.76 9.60
CA THR A 158 -7.85 23.45 10.15
C THR A 158 -7.16 22.55 9.13
N ARG A 159 -7.06 22.98 7.86
CA ARG A 159 -6.50 22.20 6.76
C ARG A 159 -5.17 21.52 7.04
N GLY A 160 -4.24 22.21 7.72
CA GLY A 160 -2.95 21.62 8.12
C GLY A 160 -3.11 20.41 9.05
N SER A 161 -3.99 20.50 10.05
CA SER A 161 -4.25 19.41 10.99
C SER A 161 -4.94 18.22 10.31
N PHE A 162 -5.87 18.49 9.40
CA PHE A 162 -6.55 17.46 8.59
C PHE A 162 -5.57 16.70 7.68
N ILE A 163 -4.67 17.41 7.00
CA ILE A 163 -3.61 16.81 6.19
C ILE A 163 -2.67 15.99 7.07
N ALA A 164 -2.20 16.55 8.19
CA ALA A 164 -1.34 15.84 9.13
C ALA A 164 -1.99 14.54 9.65
N ALA A 165 -3.29 14.56 9.96
CA ALA A 165 -4.02 13.38 10.42
C ALA A 165 -4.03 12.25 9.37
N VAL A 166 -4.24 12.58 8.09
CA VAL A 166 -4.19 11.58 7.02
C VAL A 166 -2.78 11.05 6.76
N PHE A 167 -1.77 11.92 6.71
CA PHE A 167 -0.38 11.46 6.58
C PHE A 167 0.08 10.64 7.80
N SER A 168 -0.49 10.87 8.99
CA SER A 168 -0.21 10.06 10.18
C SER A 168 -0.69 8.61 10.04
N MET A 169 -1.69 8.33 9.18
CA MET A 169 -2.17 6.97 8.91
C MET A 169 -1.12 6.08 8.28
N GLN A 170 -0.09 6.65 7.63
CA GLN A 170 1.06 5.89 7.13
C GLN A 170 1.79 5.15 8.27
N GLY A 171 1.95 5.80 9.43
CA GLY A 171 2.57 5.18 10.60
C GLY A 171 1.79 3.96 11.09
N PHE A 172 0.45 4.05 11.09
CA PHE A 172 -0.41 2.91 11.39
C PHE A 172 -0.30 1.80 10.33
N GLY A 173 -0.12 2.13 9.05
CA GLY A 173 0.13 1.15 7.99
C GLY A 173 1.43 0.36 8.19
N ILE A 174 2.50 1.05 8.59
CA ILE A 174 3.80 0.43 8.95
C ILE A 174 3.64 -0.50 10.15
N LEU A 175 2.96 -0.04 11.21
CA LEU A 175 2.68 -0.85 12.39
C LEU A 175 1.86 -2.09 12.03
N ALA A 176 0.80 -1.93 11.24
CA ALA A 176 -0.03 -3.05 10.78
C ALA A 176 0.79 -4.06 9.97
N SER A 177 1.67 -3.61 9.09
CA SER A 177 2.57 -4.47 8.31
C SER A 177 3.49 -5.30 9.21
N ALA A 178 4.08 -4.68 10.24
CA ALA A 178 4.88 -5.39 11.23
C ALA A 178 4.04 -6.38 12.07
N THR A 179 2.87 -5.97 12.54
CA THR A 179 1.97 -6.81 13.34
C THR A 179 1.48 -8.02 12.53
N VAL A 180 1.01 -7.83 11.30
CA VAL A 180 0.54 -8.93 10.43
C VAL A 180 1.69 -9.91 10.16
N THR A 181 2.88 -9.40 9.85
CA THR A 181 4.06 -10.24 9.67
C THR A 181 4.36 -11.06 10.93
N MET A 182 4.37 -10.43 12.11
CA MET A 182 4.63 -11.14 13.37
C MET A 182 3.56 -12.19 13.70
N VAL A 183 2.28 -11.87 13.49
CA VAL A 183 1.17 -12.80 13.74
C VAL A 183 1.27 -14.00 12.81
N ILE A 184 1.50 -13.78 11.52
CA ILE A 184 1.67 -14.87 10.54
C ILE A 184 2.88 -15.72 10.91
N CYS A 185 4.05 -15.13 11.16
CA CYS A 185 5.22 -15.89 11.59
C CYS A 185 4.97 -16.68 12.88
N SER A 186 4.20 -16.14 13.83
CA SER A 186 3.82 -16.82 15.08
C SER A 186 2.89 -18.00 14.84
N ILE A 187 1.90 -17.86 13.96
CA ILE A 187 0.98 -18.94 13.58
C ILE A 187 1.75 -20.09 12.93
N PHE A 188 2.58 -19.80 11.93
CA PHE A 188 3.39 -20.82 11.26
C PHE A 188 4.38 -21.48 12.24
N ARG A 189 5.02 -20.70 13.13
CA ARG A 189 5.89 -21.27 14.17
C ARG A 189 5.15 -22.24 15.10
N ARG A 190 3.89 -21.96 15.45
CA ARG A 190 3.06 -22.85 16.28
C ARG A 190 2.58 -24.09 15.51
N ALA A 191 2.25 -23.93 14.23
CA ALA A 191 1.76 -25.00 13.37
C ALA A 191 2.87 -26.01 13.02
N SER A 192 4.03 -25.52 12.57
CA SER A 192 5.10 -26.39 12.05
C SER A 192 6.02 -26.98 13.14
N LYS A 193 5.90 -26.53 14.41
CA LYS A 193 6.76 -26.95 15.55
C LYS A 193 8.23 -27.19 15.15
N PRO A 194 8.95 -26.16 14.68
CA PRO A 194 10.29 -26.34 14.14
C PRO A 194 11.23 -26.93 15.19
N ALA A 195 12.07 -27.89 14.78
CA ALA A 195 13.01 -28.57 15.66
C ALA A 195 14.13 -27.64 16.15
N SER A 196 14.40 -26.55 15.43
CA SER A 196 15.37 -25.52 15.79
C SER A 196 14.92 -24.12 15.34
N ALA A 197 15.46 -23.06 15.96
CA ALA A 197 15.09 -21.68 15.63
C ALA A 197 15.43 -21.25 14.18
N TYR A 198 16.27 -22.05 13.51
CA TYR A 198 16.75 -21.85 12.14
C TYR A 198 16.06 -22.74 11.12
N ASP A 199 15.22 -23.67 11.57
CA ASP A 199 14.56 -24.63 10.69
C ASP A 199 13.37 -23.95 10.01
N VAL A 200 13.43 -23.84 8.67
CA VAL A 200 12.45 -23.10 7.89
C VAL A 200 11.56 -24.10 7.15
N PRO A 201 10.33 -24.35 7.63
CA PRO A 201 9.45 -25.32 6.99
C PRO A 201 9.10 -24.87 5.55
N PRO A 202 8.85 -25.80 4.61
CA PRO A 202 8.43 -25.48 3.24
C PRO A 202 7.19 -24.56 3.18
N GLU A 203 6.36 -24.62 4.22
CA GLU A 203 5.17 -23.80 4.45
C GLU A 203 5.48 -22.29 4.58
N ALA A 204 6.73 -21.92 4.87
CA ALA A 204 7.16 -20.52 4.96
C ALA A 204 7.01 -19.79 3.61
N ASP A 205 6.98 -20.49 2.47
CA ASP A 205 6.68 -19.86 1.18
C ASP A 205 5.24 -19.30 1.14
N VAL A 206 4.30 -19.97 1.81
CA VAL A 206 2.90 -19.53 1.91
C VAL A 206 2.79 -18.30 2.81
N ALA A 207 3.60 -18.20 3.86
CA ALA A 207 3.56 -17.11 4.83
C ALA A 207 3.82 -15.74 4.18
N TRP A 208 4.84 -15.60 3.31
CA TRP A 208 5.14 -14.30 2.71
C TRP A 208 4.12 -13.92 1.64
N ARG A 209 3.58 -14.90 0.91
CA ARG A 209 2.49 -14.69 -0.05
C ARG A 209 1.25 -14.17 0.66
N LEU A 210 0.89 -14.74 1.81
CA LEU A 210 -0.23 -14.28 2.63
C LEU A 210 -0.05 -12.84 3.11
N ILE A 211 1.15 -12.48 3.60
CA ILE A 211 1.44 -11.10 4.06
C ILE A 211 1.19 -10.10 2.92
N LEU A 212 1.62 -10.43 1.70
CA LEU A 212 1.38 -9.60 0.51
C LEU A 212 -0.11 -9.52 0.18
N MET A 213 -0.79 -10.66 0.09
CA MET A 213 -2.23 -10.69 -0.26
C MET A 213 -3.09 -9.94 0.76
N ILE A 214 -2.73 -9.96 2.04
CA ILE A 214 -3.44 -9.17 3.08
C ILE A 214 -3.33 -7.67 2.82
N GLY A 215 -2.26 -7.20 2.16
CA GLY A 215 -2.13 -5.80 1.72
C GLY A 215 -3.21 -5.37 0.72
N SER A 216 -3.79 -6.30 -0.02
CA SER A 216 -4.92 -6.01 -0.92
C SER A 216 -6.22 -5.69 -0.17
N VAL A 217 -6.37 -6.12 1.09
CA VAL A 217 -7.62 -5.94 1.86
C VAL A 217 -7.86 -4.47 2.22
N PRO A 218 -6.91 -3.72 2.80
CA PRO A 218 -7.06 -2.27 2.99
C PRO A 218 -7.27 -1.51 1.68
N ALA A 219 -6.57 -1.88 0.60
CA ALA A 219 -6.74 -1.27 -0.72
C ALA A 219 -8.17 -1.48 -1.27
N ALA A 220 -8.70 -2.71 -1.18
CA ALA A 220 -10.05 -3.05 -1.60
C ALA A 220 -11.12 -2.33 -0.76
N LEU A 221 -10.89 -2.21 0.54
CA LEU A 221 -11.77 -1.47 1.44
C LEU A 221 -11.81 0.02 1.09
N THR A 222 -10.64 0.59 0.78
CA THR A 222 -10.52 1.97 0.29
C THR A 222 -11.25 2.15 -1.03
N TYR A 223 -11.10 1.21 -1.97
CA TYR A 223 -11.80 1.24 -3.25
C TYR A 223 -13.32 1.27 -3.06
N TYR A 224 -13.84 0.36 -2.24
CA TYR A 224 -15.28 0.26 -1.97
C TYR A 224 -15.82 1.54 -1.33
N TRP A 225 -15.21 2.02 -0.23
CA TRP A 225 -15.70 3.20 0.47
C TRP A 225 -15.57 4.48 -0.33
N ARG A 226 -14.55 4.59 -1.18
CA ARG A 226 -14.35 5.80 -1.98
C ARG A 226 -15.20 5.81 -3.24
N MET A 227 -15.52 4.65 -3.83
CA MET A 227 -16.52 4.58 -4.91
C MET A 227 -17.92 4.98 -4.45
N MET A 228 -18.24 4.75 -3.18
CA MET A 228 -19.48 5.19 -2.53
C MET A 228 -19.53 6.69 -2.22
N MET A 229 -18.40 7.41 -2.23
CA MET A 229 -18.43 8.85 -2.01
C MET A 229 -18.91 9.60 -3.26
N PRO A 230 -19.81 10.58 -3.12
CA PRO A 230 -20.15 11.48 -4.21
C PRO A 230 -18.94 12.33 -4.59
N GLU A 231 -18.84 12.69 -5.87
CA GLU A 231 -17.76 13.54 -6.38
C GLU A 231 -17.69 14.86 -5.62
N THR A 232 -16.46 15.30 -5.33
CA THR A 232 -16.23 16.61 -4.73
C THR A 232 -16.79 17.70 -5.63
N ALA A 233 -17.42 18.70 -5.04
CA ALA A 233 -18.13 19.75 -5.75
C ALA A 233 -17.21 20.77 -6.47
N ARG A 234 -15.90 20.50 -6.58
CA ARG A 234 -14.86 21.46 -6.95
C ARG A 234 -14.01 20.99 -8.11
#